data_AF-A0A7S1KWS4-F1
#
_entry.id   AF-A0A7S1KWS4-F1
#
_cell.length_a   1.000
_cell.length_b   1.000
_cell.length_c   1.000
_cell.angle_alpha   90.00
_cell.angle_beta   90.00
_cell.angle_gamma   90.00
#
_symmetry.space_group_name_H-M   'P 1'
#
loop_
_entity.id
_entity.type
_entity.pdbx_description
1 polymer ?
#
loop_
_entity_poly.entity_id
_entity_poly.type
_entity_poly.pdbx_seq_one_letter_code
_entity_poly.pdbx_strand_id
1 'polypeptide(L)'
;VNREVIAQAAEAQSVSAAATSARSSDTADALQCIRAIKFTGWESSVLRSLTLARDIEVDAERKSISFRALTTLTSEFGTALAYVACFVTYFLFGGDFDSALLVPAVVVLGSMRTPIWSFPAQMSTILR
;
A
#
# COMPACT_ATOMS: atom_id res chain seq x y z
N VAL A 1 8.56 -14.37 -7.89
CA VAL A 1 8.38 -12.91 -8.08
C VAL A 1 7.06 -12.40 -7.51
N ASN A 2 5.87 -12.58 -8.12
CA ASN A 2 4.65 -11.94 -7.60
C ASN A 2 4.15 -12.51 -6.25
N ARG A 3 4.20 -13.84 -6.05
CA ARG A 3 3.75 -14.47 -4.78
C ARG A 3 4.60 -14.07 -3.57
N GLU A 4 5.91 -13.99 -3.73
CA GLU A 4 6.84 -13.65 -2.64
C GLU A 4 6.68 -12.19 -2.22
N VAL A 5 6.51 -11.28 -3.17
CA VAL A 5 6.25 -9.85 -2.88
C VAL A 5 4.89 -9.67 -2.20
N ILE A 6 3.85 -10.38 -2.66
CA ILE A 6 2.52 -10.33 -2.03
C ILE A 6 2.56 -10.92 -0.61
N ALA A 7 3.30 -12.02 -0.40
CA ALA A 7 3.46 -12.63 0.91
C ALA A 7 4.23 -11.70 1.87
N GLN A 8 5.33 -11.09 1.42
CA GLN A 8 6.11 -10.12 2.19
C GLN A 8 5.31 -8.85 2.51
N ALA A 9 4.50 -8.37 1.58
CA ALA A 9 3.61 -7.22 1.82
C ALA A 9 2.52 -7.56 2.85
N ALA A 10 1.94 -8.77 2.78
CA ALA A 10 0.96 -9.23 3.76
C ALA A 10 1.57 -9.41 5.16
N GLU A 11 2.81 -9.91 5.24
CA GLU A 11 3.57 -10.02 6.48
C GLU A 11 3.90 -8.64 7.07
N ALA A 12 4.39 -7.70 6.25
CA ALA A 12 4.67 -6.34 6.69
C ALA A 12 3.38 -5.64 7.20
N GLN A 13 2.24 -5.91 6.57
CA GLN A 13 0.95 -5.38 7.00
C GLN A 13 0.46 -6.01 8.32
N SER A 14 0.62 -7.32 8.51
CA SER A 14 0.20 -7.98 9.75
C SER A 14 1.05 -7.51 10.94
N VAL A 15 2.36 -7.33 10.74
CA VAL A 15 3.28 -6.79 11.75
C VAL A 15 2.92 -5.35 12.11
N SER A 16 2.65 -4.50 11.12
CA SER A 16 2.21 -3.12 11.36
C SER A 16 0.88 -3.08 12.13
N ALA A 17 -0.09 -3.92 11.76
CA ALA A 17 -1.38 -3.99 12.44
C ALA A 17 -1.25 -4.49 13.89
N ALA A 18 -0.36 -5.45 14.14
CA ALA A 18 -0.07 -5.93 15.49
C ALA A 18 0.58 -4.83 16.36
N ALA A 19 1.54 -4.08 15.81
CA ALA A 19 2.18 -2.96 16.51
C ALA A 19 1.19 -1.84 16.86
N THR A 20 0.30 -1.47 15.93
CA THR A 20 -0.77 -0.49 16.18
C THR A 20 -1.74 -0.97 17.26
N SER A 21 -2.12 -2.26 17.23
CA SER A 21 -3.02 -2.85 18.22
C SER A 21 -2.40 -2.83 19.62
N ALA A 22 -1.12 -3.21 19.73
CA ALA A 22 -0.37 -3.15 20.99
C ALA A 22 -0.31 -1.72 21.55
N ARG A 23 0.07 -0.73 20.73
CA ARG A 23 0.10 0.69 21.17
C ARG A 23 -1.29 1.16 21.61
N SER A 24 -2.34 0.79 20.89
CA SER A 24 -3.70 1.18 21.26
C SER A 24 -4.13 0.61 22.62
N SER A 25 -3.70 -0.62 22.93
CA SER A 25 -3.90 -1.24 24.24
C SER A 25 -3.12 -0.48 25.31
N ASP A 26 -1.83 -0.22 25.10
CA ASP A 26 -0.99 0.51 26.06
C ASP A 26 -1.54 1.92 26.34
N THR A 27 -2.07 2.61 25.31
CA THR A 27 -2.74 3.89 25.52
C THR A 27 -4.02 3.76 26.33
N ALA A 28 -4.79 2.70 26.12
CA ALA A 28 -6.03 2.47 26.86
C ALA A 28 -5.73 2.23 28.35
N ASP A 29 -4.72 1.43 28.66
CA ASP A 29 -4.30 1.13 30.03
C ASP A 29 -3.77 2.39 30.74
N ALA A 30 -2.96 3.20 30.05
CA ALA A 30 -2.48 4.47 30.57
C ALA A 30 -3.64 5.45 30.87
N LEU A 31 -4.67 5.48 30.02
CA LEU A 31 -5.85 6.34 30.22
C LEU A 31 -6.72 5.83 31.38
N GLN A 32 -6.87 4.52 31.54
CA GLN A 32 -7.60 3.94 32.68
C GLN A 32 -6.95 4.30 34.02
N CYS A 33 -5.62 4.36 34.07
CA CYS A 33 -4.87 4.69 35.28
C CYS A 33 -4.43 6.17 35.39
N ILE A 34 -5.00 7.08 34.60
CA ILE A 34 -4.50 8.47 34.48
C ILE A 34 -4.46 9.24 35.81
N ARG A 35 -5.42 9.00 36.70
CA ARG A 35 -5.46 9.65 38.03
C ARG A 35 -4.27 9.24 38.89
N ALA A 36 -3.89 7.95 38.86
CA ALA A 36 -2.73 7.45 39.59
C ALA A 36 -1.43 7.99 39.01
N ILE A 37 -1.31 8.04 37.68
CA ILE A 37 -0.14 8.58 36.98
C ILE A 37 0.08 10.06 37.32
N LYS A 38 -1.00 10.86 37.34
CA LYS A 38 -0.97 12.27 37.73
C LYS A 38 -0.60 12.44 39.21
N PHE A 39 -1.13 11.59 40.09
CA PHE A 39 -0.85 11.63 41.52
C PHE A 39 0.62 11.30 41.84
N THR A 40 1.24 10.37 41.11
CA THR A 40 2.65 9.99 41.29
C THR A 40 3.64 10.86 40.50
N GLY A 41 3.16 11.72 39.60
CA GLY A 41 4.01 12.54 38.73
C GLY A 41 4.75 11.74 37.66
N TRP A 42 4.30 10.53 37.32
CA TRP A 42 4.97 9.60 36.39
C TRP A 42 4.70 9.86 34.91
N GLU A 43 4.08 10.99 34.57
CA GLU A 43 3.66 11.34 33.21
C GLU A 43 4.79 11.20 32.19
N SER A 44 5.99 11.68 32.52
CA SER A 44 7.16 11.63 31.63
C SER A 44 7.63 10.21 31.35
N SER A 45 7.57 9.31 32.33
CA SER A 45 7.96 7.91 32.16
C SER A 45 6.97 7.15 31.29
N VAL A 46 5.66 7.36 31.52
CA VAL A 46 4.59 6.74 30.72
C VAL A 46 4.62 7.27 29.29
N LEU A 47 4.78 8.59 29.11
CA LEU A 47 4.94 9.20 27.78
C LEU A 47 6.14 8.62 27.06
N ARG A 48 7.30 8.49 27.72
CA ARG A 48 8.50 7.91 27.11
C ARG A 48 8.25 6.48 26.62
N SER A 49 7.59 5.65 27.43
CA SER A 49 7.23 4.28 27.02
C SER A 49 6.35 4.27 25.77
N LEU A 50 5.35 5.16 25.74
CA LEU A 50 4.43 5.25 24.61
C LEU A 50 5.10 5.80 23.34
N THR A 51 6.05 6.73 23.48
CA THR A 51 6.86 7.24 22.37
C THR A 51 7.72 6.14 21.77
N LEU A 52 8.37 5.31 22.61
CA LEU A 52 9.15 4.17 22.11
C LEU A 52 8.27 3.15 21.36
N ALA A 53 7.07 2.86 21.87
CA ALA A 53 6.11 2.01 21.15
C ALA A 53 5.68 2.62 19.82
N ARG A 54 5.53 3.94 19.75
CA ARG A 54 5.22 4.66 18.51
C ARG A 54 6.37 4.64 17.50
N ASP A 55 7.61 4.74 17.93
CA ASP A 55 8.76 4.67 17.03
C ASP A 55 8.85 3.28 16.37
N ILE A 56 8.59 2.21 17.13
CA ILE A 56 8.52 0.84 16.60
C ILE A 56 7.37 0.68 15.59
N GLU A 57 6.19 1.25 15.88
CA GLU A 57 5.05 1.25 14.96
C GLU A 57 5.39 1.97 13.65
N VAL A 58 5.97 3.17 13.74
CA VAL A 58 6.34 3.97 12.56
C VAL A 58 7.37 3.25 11.70
N ASP A 59 8.35 2.58 12.29
CA ASP A 59 9.35 1.82 11.53
C ASP A 59 8.75 0.58 10.86
N ALA A 60 7.78 -0.09 11.50
CA ALA A 60 7.03 -1.18 10.87
C ALA A 60 6.16 -0.66 9.71
N GLU A 61 5.51 0.49 9.89
CA GLU A 61 4.64 1.11 8.89
C GLU A 61 5.44 1.60 7.67
N ARG A 62 6.64 2.15 7.88
CA ARG A 62 7.55 2.55 6.78
C ARG A 62 7.86 1.40 5.84
N LYS A 63 8.09 0.20 6.36
CA LYS A 63 8.32 -1.00 5.54
C LYS A 63 7.07 -1.32 4.71
N SER A 64 5.90 -1.36 5.33
CA SER A 64 4.62 -1.60 4.64
C SER A 64 4.38 -0.57 3.51
N ILE A 65 4.59 0.71 3.80
CA ILE A 65 4.46 1.80 2.81
C ILE A 65 5.45 1.63 1.66
N SER A 66 6.69 1.23 1.93
CA SER A 66 7.70 1.02 0.88
C SER A 66 7.29 -0.09 -0.10
N PHE A 67 6.77 -1.21 0.39
CA PHE A 67 6.26 -2.29 -0.46
C PHE A 67 5.05 -1.85 -1.29
N ARG A 68 4.15 -1.08 -0.66
CA ARG A 68 2.98 -0.54 -1.35
C ARG A 68 3.39 0.44 -2.45
N ALA A 69 4.36 1.32 -2.18
CA ALA A 69 4.91 2.26 -3.16
C ALA A 69 5.54 1.53 -4.36
N LEU A 70 6.33 0.48 -4.11
CA LEU A 70 6.92 -0.34 -5.18
C LEU A 70 5.85 -1.01 -6.05
N THR A 71 4.80 -1.54 -5.43
CA THR A 71 3.68 -2.17 -6.14
C THR A 71 2.92 -1.14 -6.98
N THR A 72 2.69 0.06 -6.46
CA THR A 72 2.05 1.14 -7.23
C THR A 72 2.93 1.61 -8.40
N LEU A 73 4.24 1.79 -8.18
CA LEU A 73 5.16 2.20 -9.23
C LEU A 73 5.21 1.18 -10.37
N THR A 74 5.39 -0.11 -10.04
CA THR A 74 5.41 -1.17 -11.06
C THR A 74 4.11 -1.24 -11.85
N SER A 75 2.97 -0.95 -11.20
CA SER A 75 1.68 -0.91 -11.85
C SER A 75 1.51 0.24 -12.84
N GLU A 76 1.90 1.44 -12.45
CA GLU A 76 1.82 2.62 -13.31
C GLU A 76 2.83 2.54 -14.46
N PHE A 77 4.07 2.11 -14.19
CA PHE A 77 5.08 1.89 -15.24
C PHE A 77 4.69 0.79 -16.22
N GLY A 78 4.14 -0.32 -15.73
CA GLY A 78 3.67 -1.41 -16.59
C GLY A 78 2.57 -0.95 -17.54
N THR A 79 1.65 -0.11 -17.06
CA THR A 79 0.58 0.46 -17.89
C THR A 79 1.13 1.44 -18.93
N ALA A 80 2.06 2.31 -18.55
CA ALA A 80 2.71 3.24 -19.47
C ALA A 80 3.48 2.50 -20.59
N LEU A 81 4.22 1.44 -20.25
CA LEU A 81 4.93 0.62 -21.23
C LEU A 81 3.96 -0.09 -22.19
N ALA A 82 2.82 -0.58 -21.68
CA ALA A 82 1.81 -1.19 -22.53
C ALA A 82 1.25 -0.21 -23.56
N TYR A 83 1.00 1.05 -23.16
CA TYR A 83 0.53 2.09 -24.09
C TYR A 83 1.57 2.38 -25.16
N VAL A 84 2.83 2.57 -24.75
CA VAL A 84 3.94 2.82 -25.69
C VAL A 84 4.07 1.64 -26.66
N ALA A 85 4.03 0.40 -26.18
CA ALA A 85 4.10 -0.79 -27.02
C ALA A 85 2.97 -0.83 -28.06
N CYS A 86 1.71 -0.59 -27.64
CA CYS A 86 0.57 -0.54 -28.54
C CYS A 86 0.74 0.54 -29.63
N PHE A 87 1.12 1.77 -29.26
CA PHE A 87 1.28 2.84 -30.25
C PHE A 87 2.49 2.65 -31.17
N VAL A 88 3.60 2.12 -30.65
CA VAL A 88 4.78 1.79 -31.46
C VAL A 88 4.44 0.69 -32.48
N THR A 89 3.73 -0.36 -32.06
CA THR A 89 3.30 -1.41 -33.01
C THR A 89 2.36 -0.86 -34.08
N TYR A 90 1.39 -0.02 -33.70
CA TYR A 90 0.48 0.61 -34.66
C TYR A 90 1.21 1.46 -35.71
N PHE A 91 2.21 2.24 -35.30
CA PHE A 91 3.05 3.02 -36.20
C PHE A 91 3.86 2.14 -37.17
N LEU A 92 4.45 1.06 -36.68
CA LEU A 92 5.26 0.15 -37.49
C LEU A 92 4.44 -0.57 -38.58
N PHE A 93 3.15 -0.80 -38.35
CA PHE A 93 2.23 -1.36 -39.34
C PHE A 93 1.69 -0.32 -40.34
N GLY A 94 2.17 0.92 -40.29
CA GLY A 94 1.76 1.99 -41.21
C GLY A 94 0.46 2.68 -40.82
N GLY A 95 0.08 2.64 -39.55
CA GLY A 95 -1.08 3.39 -39.04
C GLY A 95 -0.79 4.88 -38.91
N ASP A 96 -1.76 5.72 -39.29
CA ASP A 96 -1.68 7.18 -39.15
C ASP A 96 -2.13 7.62 -37.75
N PHE A 97 -1.36 8.52 -37.13
CA PHE A 97 -1.70 9.09 -35.84
C PHE A 97 -2.75 10.19 -35.98
N ASP A 98 -4.01 9.79 -36.11
CA ASP A 98 -5.14 10.70 -35.96
C ASP A 98 -5.56 10.81 -34.47
N SER A 99 -5.74 12.04 -34.02
CA SER A 99 -6.27 12.37 -32.70
C SER A 99 -7.62 11.72 -32.42
N ALA A 100 -8.44 11.51 -33.46
CA ALA A 100 -9.75 10.85 -33.35
C ALA A 100 -9.65 9.37 -32.97
N LEU A 101 -8.51 8.71 -33.23
CA LEU A 101 -8.28 7.29 -32.90
C LEU A 101 -7.43 7.13 -31.63
N LEU A 102 -6.45 8.01 -31.43
CA LEU A 102 -5.55 7.97 -30.28
C LEU A 102 -6.28 8.18 -28.95
N VAL A 103 -7.15 9.20 -28.86
CA VAL A 103 -7.81 9.55 -27.60
C VAL A 103 -8.74 8.43 -27.13
N PRO A 104 -9.63 7.85 -27.97
CA PRO A 104 -10.43 6.71 -27.57
C PRO A 104 -9.59 5.47 -27.21
N ALA A 105 -8.50 5.20 -27.93
CA ALA A 105 -7.62 4.07 -27.64
C ALA A 105 -6.98 4.19 -26.25
N VAL A 106 -6.48 5.37 -25.88
CA VAL A 106 -5.95 5.63 -24.53
C VAL A 106 -7.02 5.43 -23.46
N VAL A 107 -8.25 5.90 -23.71
CA VAL A 107 -9.37 5.76 -22.76
C VAL A 107 -9.75 4.29 -22.55
N VAL A 108 -9.80 3.49 -23.62
CA VAL A 108 -10.10 2.05 -23.54
C VAL A 108 -8.99 1.29 -22.83
N LEU A 109 -7.73 1.58 -23.15
CA LEU A 109 -6.59 0.96 -22.46
C LEU A 109 -6.56 1.35 -20.97
N GLY A 110 -6.95 2.59 -20.64
CA GLY A 110 -7.10 3.06 -19.27
C GLY A 110 -8.23 2.38 -18.50
N SER A 111 -9.35 2.08 -19.14
CA SER A 111 -10.47 1.38 -18.50
C SER A 111 -10.17 -0.10 -18.27
N MET A 112 -9.33 -0.73 -19.11
CA MET A 112 -8.84 -2.11 -18.92
C MET A 112 -7.85 -2.26 -17.76
N ARG A 113 -7.21 -1.18 -17.31
CA ARG A 113 -6.23 -1.23 -16.22
C ARG A 113 -6.84 -1.78 -14.92
N THR A 114 -7.93 -1.20 -14.45
CA THR A 114 -8.57 -1.54 -13.17
C THR A 114 -8.97 -3.02 -13.05
N PRO A 115 -9.64 -3.65 -14.04
CA PRO A 115 -9.97 -5.07 -13.94
C PRO A 115 -8.74 -5.97 -13.97
N ILE A 116 -7.70 -5.66 -14.75
CA ILE A 116 -6.47 -6.47 -14.82
C ILE A 116 -5.74 -6.49 -13.46
N TRP A 117 -5.63 -5.33 -12.80
CA TRP A 117 -4.95 -5.23 -11.50
C TRP A 117 -5.77 -5.79 -10.35
N SER A 118 -7.11 -5.71 -10.41
CA SER A 118 -7.97 -6.24 -9.35
C SER A 118 -8.27 -7.73 -9.48
N PHE A 119 -8.01 -8.33 -10.64
CA PHE A 119 -8.29 -9.75 -10.90
C PHE A 119 -7.60 -10.73 -9.92
N PRO A 120 -6.29 -10.60 -9.61
CA PRO A 120 -5.65 -11.50 -8.65
C PRO A 120 -6.24 -11.38 -7.23
N ALA A 121 -6.60 -10.16 -6.83
CA ALA A 121 -7.21 -9.91 -5.53
C ALA A 121 -8.59 -10.56 -5.44
N GLN A 122 -9.43 -10.39 -6.46
CA GLN A 122 -10.76 -11.03 -6.52
C GLN A 122 -10.65 -12.56 -6.52
N MET A 123 -9.67 -13.11 -7.24
CA MET A 123 -9.46 -14.56 -7.25
C MET A 123 -8.99 -15.11 -5.92
N SER A 124 -8.15 -14.36 -5.19
CA SER A 124 -7.71 -14.74 -3.86
C SER A 124 -8.85 -14.79 -2.83
N THR A 125 -9.88 -13.96 -3.01
CA THR A 125 -11.06 -13.93 -2.12
C THR A 125 -11.98 -15.12 -2.37
N ILE A 126 -12.10 -15.59 -3.62
CA ILE A 126 -12.98 -16.71 -3.99
C ILE A 126 -12.36 -18.07 -3.64
N LEU A 127 -11.03 -18.18 -3.70
CA LEU A 127 -10.28 -19.41 -3.38
C LEU A 127 -10.03 -19.60 -1.87
N ARG A 128 -10.49 -18.67 -1.03
CA ARG A 128 -10.35 -18.71 0.43
C ARG A 128 -11.67 -19.12 1.07
#